data_AF-A0A2E2AM62-F1
#
_entry.id   AF-A0A2E2AM62-F1
#
_cell.length_a   1.000
_cell.length_b   1.000
_cell.length_c   1.000
_cell.angle_alpha   90.00
_cell.angle_beta   90.00
_cell.angle_gamma   90.00
#
_symmetry.space_group_name_H-M   'P 1'
#
loop_
_entity.id
_entity.type
_entity.pdbx_description
1 polymer ?
#
loop_
_entity_poly.entity_id
_entity_poly.type
_entity_poly.pdbx_seq_one_letter_code
_entity_poly.pdbx_strand_id
1 'polypeptide(L)' 'MKWTSAVSEHRFLKYAVAECAVEIKEALGDQSPDLLVVFVSAHHAARYDELPGLVSELVGDGVLIGCSGGGIIGAGKEV' A
#
# COMPACT_ATOMS: atom_id res chain seq x y z
N MET A 1 9.26 17.91 2.59
CA MET A 1 8.94 16.46 2.65
C MET A 1 7.70 16.23 1.80
N LYS A 2 7.79 15.32 0.83
CA LYS A 2 6.66 14.92 -0.02
C LYS A 2 6.09 13.63 0.56
N TRP A 3 4.78 13.57 0.72
CA TRP A 3 4.08 12.39 1.20
C TRP A 3 2.81 12.22 0.37
N THR A 4 2.37 10.98 0.25
CA THR A 4 1.14 10.60 -0.47
C THR A 4 0.57 9.35 0.19
N SER A 5 -0.69 9.05 -0.10
CA SER A 5 -1.39 7.86 0.37
C SER A 5 -2.42 7.47 -0.67
N ALA A 6 -2.71 6.18 -0.78
CA ALA A 6 -3.73 5.61 -1.67
C ALA A 6 -4.51 4.54 -0.91
N VAL A 7 -5.70 4.19 -1.41
CA VAL A 7 -6.53 3.13 -0.85
C VAL A 7 -7.23 2.36 -1.97
N SER A 8 -7.30 1.04 -1.84
CA SER A 8 -7.99 0.17 -2.79
C SER A 8 -8.97 -0.75 -2.06
N GLU A 9 -10.13 -0.97 -2.68
CA GLU A 9 -11.15 -1.93 -2.25
C GLU A 9 -11.10 -3.23 -3.06
N HIS A 10 -10.04 -3.44 -3.84
CA HIS A 10 -9.95 -4.59 -4.72
C HIS A 10 -9.86 -5.89 -3.92
N ARG A 11 -10.76 -6.84 -4.19
CA ARG A 11 -10.87 -8.15 -3.49
C ARG A 11 -9.63 -9.05 -3.53
N PHE A 12 -8.61 -8.70 -4.30
CA PHE A 12 -7.44 -9.53 -4.55
C PHE A 12 -6.20 -8.71 -4.21
N LEU A 13 -5.40 -9.21 -3.27
CA LEU A 13 -4.28 -8.46 -2.68
C LEU A 13 -3.35 -7.85 -3.73
N LYS A 14 -2.95 -8.64 -4.73
CA LYS A 14 -2.05 -8.19 -5.80
C LYS A 14 -2.59 -6.98 -6.55
N TYR A 15 -3.87 -6.98 -6.89
CA TYR A 15 -4.48 -5.87 -7.62
C TYR A 15 -4.69 -4.65 -6.70
N ALA A 16 -5.02 -4.87 -5.43
CA ALA A 16 -5.14 -3.78 -4.46
C ALA A 16 -3.80 -3.03 -4.27
N VAL A 17 -2.69 -3.77 -4.13
CA VAL A 17 -1.36 -3.17 -4.03
C VAL A 17 -0.98 -2.47 -5.35
N ALA A 18 -1.30 -3.07 -6.50
CA ALA A 18 -1.01 -2.46 -7.80
C ALA A 18 -1.76 -1.15 -8.04
N GLU A 19 -3.04 -1.07 -7.66
CA GLU A 19 -3.83 0.18 -7.75
C GLU A 19 -3.22 1.27 -6.87
N CYS A 20 -2.94 0.96 -5.60
CA CYS A 20 -2.27 1.90 -4.69
C CYS A 20 -0.89 2.33 -5.21
N ALA A 21 -0.14 1.41 -5.81
CA ALA A 21 1.20 1.69 -6.35
C ALA A 21 1.18 2.69 -7.51
N VAL A 22 0.18 2.60 -8.40
CA VAL A 22 0.00 3.55 -9.50
C VAL A 22 -0.20 4.96 -8.94
N GLU A 23 -1.15 5.14 -8.04
CA GLU A 23 -1.45 6.45 -7.43
C GLU A 23 -0.25 7.02 -6.66
N ILE A 24 0.44 6.17 -5.87
CA ILE A 24 1.61 6.60 -5.10
C ILE A 24 2.75 7.04 -6.04
N LYS A 25 3.03 6.28 -7.10
CA LYS A 25 4.10 6.60 -8.06
C LYS A 25 3.80 7.87 -8.85
N GLU A 26 2.57 8.03 -9.32
CA GLU A 26 2.14 9.26 -9.99
C GLU A 26 2.29 10.48 -9.07
N ALA A 27 1.87 10.33 -7.80
CA ALA A 27 2.00 11.39 -6.81
C ALA A 27 3.46 11.69 -6.47
N LEU A 28 4.34 10.69 -6.31
CA LEU A 28 5.75 10.87 -5.96
C LEU A 28 6.63 11.34 -7.12
N GLY A 29 6.31 10.98 -8.36
CA GLY A 29 7.14 11.25 -9.53
C GLY A 29 8.45 10.46 -9.47
N ASP A 30 9.59 11.12 -9.71
CA ASP A 30 10.91 10.48 -9.69
C ASP A 30 11.45 10.18 -8.28
N GLN A 31 10.70 10.51 -7.22
CA GLN A 31 11.10 10.25 -5.84
C GLN A 31 10.73 8.84 -5.42
N SER A 32 11.68 8.12 -4.84
CA SER A 32 11.42 6.83 -4.17
C SER A 32 11.01 7.06 -2.71
N PRO A 33 10.08 6.27 -2.17
CA PRO A 33 9.69 6.36 -0.76
C PRO A 33 10.76 5.74 0.15
N ASP A 34 11.20 6.48 1.16
CA ASP A 34 12.10 5.95 2.21
C ASP A 34 11.34 5.22 3.34
N LEU A 35 10.04 5.51 3.47
CA LEU A 35 9.14 4.93 4.48
C LEU A 35 7.77 4.62 3.83
N LEU A 36 7.29 3.40 4.07
CA LEU A 36 6.01 2.88 3.61
C LEU A 36 5.21 2.44 4.84
N VAL A 37 4.00 2.99 4.98
CA VAL A 37 3.06 2.61 6.05
C VAL A 37 1.86 1.93 5.42
N VAL A 38 1.72 0.62 5.63
CA VAL A 38 0.73 -0.21 4.93
C VAL A 38 -0.24 -0.85 5.92
N PHE A 39 -1.53 -0.67 5.68
CA PHE A 39 -2.60 -1.33 6.41
C PHE A 39 -3.35 -2.25 5.48
N VAL A 40 -3.65 -3.47 5.91
CA VAL A 40 -4.33 -4.46 5.08
C VAL A 40 -5.51 -5.08 5.81
N SER A 41 -6.65 -5.19 5.13
CA SER A 41 -7.84 -5.80 5.71
C SER A 41 -7.60 -7.27 6.06
N ALA A 42 -8.27 -7.76 7.11
CA ALA A 42 -8.30 -9.18 7.48
C ALA A 42 -8.78 -10.09 6.33
N HIS A 43 -9.51 -9.55 5.36
CA HIS A 43 -9.93 -10.27 4.15
C HIS A 43 -8.74 -10.85 3.35
N HIS A 44 -7.54 -10.26 3.46
CA HIS A 44 -6.34 -10.74 2.77
C HIS A 44 -5.41 -11.60 3.64
N ALA A 45 -5.82 -12.01 4.85
CA ALA A 45 -4.96 -12.67 5.83
C ALA A 45 -4.17 -13.87 5.28
N ALA A 46 -4.78 -14.68 4.41
CA ALA A 46 -4.14 -15.85 3.80
C ALA A 46 -2.94 -15.51 2.88
N ARG A 47 -2.72 -14.23 2.56
CA ARG A 47 -1.67 -13.76 1.63
C ARG A 47 -0.77 -12.68 2.24
N TYR A 48 -0.82 -12.47 3.56
CA TYR A 48 0.01 -11.45 4.21
C TYR A 48 1.51 -11.65 3.97
N ASP A 49 1.97 -12.89 3.88
CA ASP A 49 3.37 -13.20 3.59
C ASP A 49 3.84 -12.70 2.22
N GLU A 50 2.91 -12.45 1.28
CA GLU A 50 3.22 -11.92 -0.04
C GLU A 50 3.32 -10.39 -0.05
N LEU A 51 2.75 -9.72 0.95
CA LEU A 51 2.61 -8.26 0.97
C LEU A 51 3.96 -7.53 0.88
N PRO A 52 5.00 -7.87 1.67
CA PRO A 52 6.28 -7.16 1.60
C PRO A 52 6.91 -7.24 0.20
N GLY A 53 6.84 -8.41 -0.44
CA GLY A 53 7.36 -8.60 -1.80
C GLY A 53 6.59 -7.78 -2.83
N LEU A 54 5.26 -7.77 -2.74
CA LEU A 54 4.41 -6.96 -3.63
C LEU A 54 4.67 -5.46 -3.47
N VAL A 55 4.82 -4.97 -2.24
CA VAL A 55 5.07 -3.54 -1.97
C VAL A 55 6.47 -3.14 -2.47
N SER A 56 7.50 -3.95 -2.22
CA SER A 56 8.86 -3.72 -2.72
C SER A 56 8.88 -3.66 -4.25
N GLU A 57 8.28 -4.66 -4.91
CA GLU A 57 8.22 -4.74 -6.38
C GLU A 57 7.45 -3.55 -7.00
N LEU A 58 6.30 -3.20 -6.43
CA LEU A 58 5.37 -2.27 -7.06
C LEU A 58 5.52 -0.83 -6.60
N VAL A 59 6.04 -0.57 -5.40
CA VAL A 59 6.10 0.78 -4.81
C VAL A 59 7.54 1.22 -4.57
N GLY A 60 8.38 0.36 -3.97
CA GLY A 60 9.80 0.61 -3.73
C GLY A 60 10.32 -0.02 -2.44
N ASP A 61 11.64 0.03 -2.25
CA ASP A 61 12.37 -0.70 -1.19
C ASP A 61 12.56 0.10 0.12
N GLY A 62 11.69 1.06 0.39
CA GLY A 62 11.72 1.83 1.64
C GLY A 62 11.44 0.96 2.88
N VAL A 63 11.65 1.54 4.07
CA VAL A 63 11.29 0.86 5.33
C VAL A 63 9.79 0.61 5.33
N LEU A 64 9.38 -0.66 5.37
CA LEU A 64 7.98 -1.06 5.44
C LEU A 64 7.56 -1.31 6.89
N ILE A 65 6.57 -0.55 7.35
CA ILE A 65 5.86 -0.80 8.61
C ILE A 65 4.37 -0.90 8.36
N GLY A 66 3.65 -1.60 9.24
CA GLY A 66 2.23 -1.81 9.03
C GLY A 66 1.62 -2.85 9.95
N CYS A 67 0.31 -3.00 9.84
CA CYS A 67 -0.45 -4.05 10.50
C CYS A 67 -1.74 -4.36 9.73
N SER A 68 -2.44 -5.40 10.14
CA SER A 68 -3.82 -5.62 9.69
C SER A 68 -4.76 -4.61 10.35
N GLY A 69 -5.82 -4.20 9.64
CA GLY A 69 -6.84 -3.27 10.16
C GLY A 69 -8.28 -3.74 9.93
N GLY A 70 -9.19 -3.32 10.81
CA GLY A 70 -10.63 -3.52 10.65
C GLY A 70 -11.31 -2.43 9.81
N GLY A 71 -10.74 -1.22 9.82
CA GLY A 71 -11.06 -0.10 8.92
C GLY A 71 -9.76 0.62 8.55
N ILE A 72 -9.65 1.07 7.31
CA ILE A 72 -8.41 1.58 6.72
C ILE A 72 -8.66 2.95 6.10
N ILE A 73 -7.87 3.95 6.50
CA ILE A 73 -7.93 5.30 5.91
C ILE A 73 -6.73 5.51 5.01
N GLY A 74 -6.97 5.86 3.75
CA GLY A 74 -5.96 6.27 2.78
C GLY A 74 -6.54 7.26 1.78
N ALA A 75 -5.72 8.22 1.31
CA ALA A 75 -6.16 9.29 0.40
C ALA A 75 -7.38 10.11 0.91
N GLY A 76 -7.59 10.18 2.23
CA GLY A 76 -8.76 10.84 2.83
C GLY A 76 -10.06 10.05 2.72
N LYS A 77 -10.01 8.77 2.35
CA LYS A 77 -11.16 7.86 2.28
C LYS A 77 -10.97 6.69 3.25
N GLU A 78 -12.03 6.36 3.97
CA GLU A 78 -12.10 5.18 4.85
C GLU A 78 -12.77 4.01 4.10
N VAL A 79 -12.22 2.81 4.26
CA VAL A 79 -12.74 1.54 3.71
C VAL A 79 -12.70 0.41 4.73
#